data_AF-A0A667HAD0-F1
#
_entry.id   AF-A0A667HAD0-F1
#
_cell.length_a   1.000
_cell.length_b   1.000
_cell.length_c   1.000
_cell.angle_alpha   90.00
_cell.angle_beta   90.00
_cell.angle_gamma   90.00
#
_symmetry.space_group_name_H-M   'P 1'
#
loop_
_entity.id
_entity.type
_entity.pdbx_description
1 polymer ?
#
loop_
_entity_poly.entity_id
_entity_poly.type
_entity_poly.pdbx_seq_one_letter_code
_entity_poly.pdbx_strand_id
1 'polypeptide(L)'
;MEAGPVESLSVVYQSQDFLVVNKHWDLRIDSRMWRETPTLQKQLRLRFPELADPDTYYGFRFCHQLDFSTSGALCVALNKAAAGSAYKCFKERRVTKAYLALAVRTQSQVSPSWWSWNTGCTRATPSPKCCC
;
A
#
# COMPACT_ATOMS: atom_id res chain seq x y z
N MET A 1 1.38 -22.35 -3.63
CA MET A 1 1.94 -21.24 -2.83
C MET A 1 1.71 -21.59 -1.38
N GLU A 2 2.71 -21.44 -0.51
CA GLU A 2 2.63 -21.85 0.89
C GLU A 2 2.05 -20.73 1.76
N ALA A 3 1.25 -21.06 2.78
CA ALA A 3 0.73 -20.08 3.73
C ALA A 3 1.88 -19.50 4.56
N GLY A 4 1.81 -18.23 4.97
CA GLY A 4 2.86 -17.57 5.74
C GLY A 4 3.11 -18.27 7.07
N PRO A 5 4.17 -19.09 7.23
CA PRO A 5 4.42 -19.83 8.44
C PRO A 5 4.76 -18.86 9.58
N VAL A 6 4.46 -19.24 10.81
CA VAL A 6 4.74 -18.41 11.98
C VAL A 6 6.25 -18.13 12.15
N GLU A 7 7.11 -18.98 11.59
CA GLU A 7 8.57 -18.87 11.65
C GLU A 7 9.16 -18.02 10.50
N SER A 8 8.39 -17.74 9.45
CA SER A 8 8.89 -17.01 8.27
C SER A 8 8.57 -15.53 8.38
N LEU A 9 9.58 -14.74 8.74
CA LEU A 9 9.51 -13.28 8.77
C LEU A 9 10.60 -12.67 7.88
N SER A 10 10.18 -11.99 6.82
CA SER A 10 11.09 -11.28 5.91
C SER A 10 11.31 -9.85 6.38
N VAL A 11 12.50 -9.54 6.89
CA VAL A 11 12.90 -8.17 7.23
C VAL A 11 13.50 -7.50 6.00
N VAL A 12 12.98 -6.33 5.64
CA VAL A 12 13.46 -5.53 4.49
C VAL A 12 14.38 -4.39 4.97
N TYR A 13 14.13 -3.87 6.17
CA TYR A 13 14.94 -2.82 6.78
C TYR A 13 14.87 -2.89 8.31
N GLN A 14 15.98 -2.59 8.98
CA GLN A 14 16.04 -2.50 10.43
C GLN A 14 17.00 -1.36 10.85
N SER A 15 16.56 -0.55 11.80
CA SER A 15 17.37 0.47 12.47
C SER A 15 17.10 0.45 13.98
N GLN A 16 17.66 1.42 14.72
CA GLN A 16 17.37 1.59 16.15
C GLN A 16 15.92 2.03 16.40
N ASP A 17 15.29 2.72 15.45
CA ASP A 17 13.97 3.33 15.59
C ASP A 17 12.86 2.59 14.85
N PHE A 18 13.19 1.91 13.75
CA PHE A 18 12.21 1.31 12.85
C PHE A 18 12.60 -0.09 12.39
N LEU A 19 11.58 -0.92 12.22
CA LEU A 19 11.65 -2.21 11.56
C LEU A 19 10.64 -2.22 10.40
N VAL A 20 11.08 -2.58 9.20
CA VAL A 20 10.21 -2.78 8.04
C VAL A 20 10.28 -4.22 7.62
N VAL A 21 9.11 -4.85 7.57
CA VAL A 21 8.95 -6.25 7.18
C VAL A 21 8.18 -6.34 5.89
N ASN A 22 8.45 -7.39 5.11
CA ASN A 22 7.59 -7.80 4.01
C ASN A 22 6.51 -8.73 4.58
N LYS A 23 5.36 -8.17 4.93
CA LYS A 23 4.21 -8.92 5.45
C LYS A 23 3.76 -9.92 4.38
N HIS A 24 3.54 -11.16 4.79
CA HIS A 24 2.96 -12.17 3.91
C HIS A 24 1.50 -11.83 3.54
N TRP A 25 1.04 -12.32 2.39
CA TRP A 25 -0.39 -12.31 2.03
C TRP A 25 -1.15 -13.30 2.93
N ASP A 26 -2.47 -13.14 3.01
CA ASP A 26 -3.37 -13.89 3.90
C ASP A 26 -2.89 -13.98 5.36
N LEU A 27 -2.30 -12.89 5.84
CA LEU A 27 -1.78 -12.76 7.19
C LEU A 27 -2.33 -11.50 7.85
N ARG A 28 -2.97 -11.69 9.01
CA ARG A 28 -3.44 -10.57 9.84
C ARG A 28 -2.24 -9.89 10.51
N ILE A 29 -2.32 -8.58 10.70
CA ILE A 29 -1.29 -7.82 11.42
C ILE A 29 -1.33 -8.21 12.91
N ASP A 30 -2.50 -8.08 13.52
CA ASP A 30 -2.78 -8.43 14.91
C ASP A 30 -4.12 -9.19 15.03
N SER A 31 -4.39 -9.71 16.22
CA SER A 31 -5.68 -10.31 16.55
C SER A 31 -5.94 -10.17 18.04
N ARG A 32 -7.19 -9.86 18.41
CA ARG A 32 -7.68 -9.96 19.80
C ARG A 32 -7.93 -11.40 20.24
N MET A 33 -8.15 -12.31 19.29
CA MET A 33 -8.31 -13.73 19.55
C MET A 33 -6.94 -14.40 19.63
N TRP A 34 -6.60 -14.83 20.84
CA TRP A 34 -5.31 -15.43 21.17
C TRP A 34 -5.14 -16.83 20.58
N ARG A 35 -6.24 -17.60 20.46
CA ARG A 35 -6.29 -18.95 19.92
C ARG A 35 -6.42 -18.92 18.38
N GLU A 36 -5.44 -19.56 17.74
CA GLU A 36 -5.50 -20.20 16.41
C GLU A 36 -5.09 -19.43 15.14
N THR A 37 -5.13 -18.09 15.05
CA THR A 37 -4.69 -17.43 13.79
C THR A 37 -3.21 -17.03 13.82
N PRO A 38 -2.41 -17.35 12.79
CA PRO A 38 -1.09 -16.75 12.60
C PRO A 38 -1.25 -15.24 12.35
N THR A 39 -0.42 -14.44 13.00
CA THR A 39 -0.40 -12.98 12.82
C THR A 39 1.02 -12.50 12.70
N LEU A 40 1.21 -11.36 12.04
CA LEU A 40 2.52 -10.71 11.97
C LEU A 40 3.04 -10.37 13.37
N GLN A 41 2.15 -9.96 14.28
CA GLN A 41 2.48 -9.74 15.68
C GLN A 41 3.09 -10.99 16.35
N LYS A 42 2.56 -12.19 16.09
CA LYS A 42 3.12 -13.45 16.61
C LYS A 42 4.48 -13.75 15.98
N GLN A 43 4.63 -13.56 14.66
CA GLN A 43 5.91 -13.72 13.96
C GLN A 43 6.99 -12.80 14.56
N LEU A 44 6.65 -11.52 14.77
CA LEU A 44 7.54 -10.53 15.38
C LEU A 44 7.91 -10.91 16.82
N ARG A 45 6.94 -11.35 17.64
CA ARG A 45 7.18 -11.76 19.03
C ARG A 45 8.15 -12.95 19.12
N LEU A 46 8.01 -13.92 18.20
CA LEU A 46 8.88 -15.09 18.17
C LEU A 46 10.28 -14.75 17.68
N ARG A 47 10.39 -13.87 16.67
CA ARG A 47 11.68 -13.55 16.06
C ARG A 47 12.48 -12.49 16.81
N PHE A 48 11.79 -11.54 17.44
CA PHE A 48 12.34 -10.36 18.12
C PHE A 48 11.62 -10.10 19.45
N PRO A 49 11.63 -11.05 20.40
CA PRO A 49 10.99 -10.87 21.71
C PRO A 49 11.51 -9.63 22.46
N GLU A 50 12.77 -9.26 22.27
CA GLU A 50 13.43 -8.11 22.87
C GLU A 50 12.95 -6.76 22.35
N LEU A 51 12.34 -6.72 21.15
CA LEU A 51 11.78 -5.51 20.56
C LEU A 51 10.31 -5.27 20.96
N ALA A 52 9.73 -6.17 21.76
CA ALA A 52 8.35 -6.05 22.20
C ALA A 52 8.23 -4.94 23.26
N ASP A 53 7.28 -4.03 23.04
CA ASP A 53 6.97 -2.91 23.91
C ASP A 53 5.84 -3.28 24.90
N PRO A 54 6.14 -3.44 26.20
CA PRO A 54 5.17 -3.84 27.21
C PRO A 54 4.07 -2.79 27.47
N ASP A 55 4.30 -1.52 27.10
CA ASP A 55 3.33 -0.44 27.24
C ASP A 55 2.27 -0.47 26.12
N THR A 56 2.33 -1.45 25.23
CA THR A 56 1.37 -1.63 24.14
C THR A 56 0.60 -2.91 24.27
N TYR A 57 -0.70 -2.84 23.98
CA TYR A 57 -1.58 -4.01 24.04
C TYR A 57 -1.10 -5.17 23.15
N TYR A 58 -0.55 -4.87 21.97
CA TYR A 58 -0.07 -5.88 21.01
C TYR A 58 1.44 -6.15 21.07
N GLY A 59 2.19 -5.44 21.92
CA GLY A 59 3.66 -5.56 22.01
C GLY A 59 4.43 -4.82 20.91
N PHE A 60 3.78 -4.26 19.89
CA PHE A 60 4.47 -3.56 18.80
C PHE A 60 3.68 -2.34 18.35
N ARG A 61 4.40 -1.30 17.90
CA ARG A 61 3.81 -0.04 17.41
C ARG A 61 3.74 -0.05 15.89
N PHE A 62 2.68 -0.64 15.34
CA PHE A 62 2.44 -0.62 13.89
C PHE A 62 2.14 0.79 13.41
N CYS A 63 2.97 1.30 12.50
CA CYS A 63 2.86 2.69 12.02
C CYS A 63 1.69 2.91 11.06
N HIS A 64 1.22 1.84 10.39
CA HIS A 64 0.08 1.84 9.49
C HIS A 64 -0.50 0.43 9.35
N GLN A 65 -1.63 0.31 8.65
CA GLN A 65 -2.25 -0.96 8.32
C GLN A 65 -1.91 -1.40 6.88
N LEU A 66 -2.17 -2.67 6.62
CA LEU A 66 -2.11 -3.36 5.33
C LEU A 66 -3.16 -4.47 5.37
N ASP A 67 -3.94 -4.62 4.30
CA ASP A 67 -5.05 -5.58 4.28
C ASP A 67 -4.57 -7.01 4.47
N PHE A 68 -5.49 -7.88 4.90
CA PHE A 68 -5.22 -9.29 5.18
C PHE A 68 -4.52 -9.98 3.99
N SER A 69 -5.10 -9.85 2.80
CA SER A 69 -4.63 -10.48 1.56
C SER A 69 -3.49 -9.73 0.88
N THR A 70 -3.18 -8.49 1.29
CA THR A 70 -2.11 -7.70 0.68
C THR A 70 -0.78 -8.03 1.32
N SER A 71 0.20 -8.46 0.52
CA SER A 71 1.60 -8.58 0.94
C SER A 71 2.36 -7.26 0.79
N GLY A 72 3.54 -7.17 1.38
CA GLY A 72 4.45 -6.04 1.15
C GLY A 72 4.90 -5.32 2.40
N ALA A 73 5.47 -4.13 2.20
CA ALA A 73 6.14 -3.37 3.25
C ALA A 73 5.17 -2.91 4.36
N LEU A 74 5.46 -3.32 5.59
CA LEU A 74 4.81 -2.84 6.81
C LEU A 74 5.87 -2.29 7.78
N CYS A 75 5.68 -1.03 8.20
CA CYS A 75 6.59 -0.36 9.12
C CYS A 75 6.11 -0.46 10.57
N VAL A 76 7.05 -0.81 11.47
CA VAL A 76 6.90 -0.91 12.91
C VAL A 76 7.88 0.06 13.56
N ALA A 77 7.40 0.91 14.47
CA ALA A 77 8.25 1.74 15.31
C ALA A 77 8.70 0.96 16.55
N LEU A 78 9.97 1.08 16.90
CA LEU A 78 10.60 0.36 18.02
C LEU A 78 10.59 1.15 19.34
N ASN A 79 10.16 2.41 19.31
CA ASN A 79 10.00 3.24 20.49
C ASN A 79 8.91 4.31 20.29
N LYS A 80 8.53 4.98 21.39
CA LYS A 80 7.46 5.99 21.41
C LYS A 80 7.76 7.23 20.56
N ALA A 81 9.02 7.67 20.51
CA ALA A 81 9.42 8.83 19.73
C ALA A 81 9.31 8.55 18.21
N ALA A 82 9.80 7.39 17.77
CA ALA A 82 9.69 6.90 16.40
C ALA A 82 8.22 6.75 15.98
N ALA A 83 7.37 6.18 16.85
CA ALA A 83 5.94 6.06 16.59
C ALA A 83 5.27 7.43 16.41
N GLY A 84 5.61 8.41 17.24
CA GLY A 84 5.11 9.79 17.12
C GLY A 84 5.58 10.48 15.83
N SER A 85 6.83 10.26 15.44
CA SER A 85 7.40 10.77 14.18
C SER A 85 6.67 10.19 12.96
N ALA A 86 6.54 8.85 12.91
CA ALA A 86 5.81 8.17 11.85
C ALA A 86 4.35 8.62 11.79
N TYR A 87 3.66 8.75 12.94
CA TYR A 87 2.31 9.26 13.01
C TYR A 87 2.16 10.64 12.35
N LYS A 88 3.07 11.58 12.64
CA LYS A 88 3.07 12.91 12.00
C LYS A 88 3.24 12.78 10.48
N CYS A 89 4.17 11.95 10.01
CA CYS A 89 4.38 11.72 8.58
C CYS A 89 3.13 11.19 7.88
N PHE A 90 2.44 10.22 8.49
CA PHE A 90 1.18 9.67 7.97
C PHE A 90 0.05 10.71 7.97
N LYS A 91 -0.12 11.43 9.10
CA LYS A 91 -1.14 12.46 9.26
C LYS A 91 -0.99 13.60 8.25
N GLU A 92 0.25 14.03 8.00
CA GLU A 92 0.59 15.12 7.09
C GLU A 92 0.76 14.66 5.63
N ARG A 93 0.44 13.39 5.32
CA ARG A 93 0.54 12.80 3.96
C ARG A 93 1.92 12.93 3.32
N ARG A 94 2.98 12.89 4.15
CA ARG A 94 4.38 12.93 3.69
C ARG A 94 4.94 11.55 3.33
N VAL A 95 4.20 10.48 3.63
CA VAL A 95 4.59 9.11 3.30
C VAL A 95 4.16 8.75 1.88
N THR A 96 5.10 8.26 1.07
CA THR A 96 4.81 7.70 -0.26
C THR A 96 4.69 6.18 -0.18
N LYS A 97 3.67 5.63 -0.84
CA LYS A 97 3.48 4.18 -0.99
C LYS A 97 3.22 3.86 -2.46
N ALA A 98 3.82 2.78 -2.94
CA ALA A 98 3.56 2.23 -4.27
C ALA A 98 3.19 0.75 -4.12
N TYR A 99 2.24 0.29 -4.92
CA TYR A 99 1.73 -1.07 -4.89
C TYR A 99 1.79 -1.67 -6.29
N LEU A 100 2.20 -2.93 -6.38
CA LEU A 100 2.07 -3.72 -7.60
C LEU A 100 0.76 -4.49 -7.53
N ALA A 101 -0.08 -4.36 -8.56
CA ALA A 101 -1.37 -5.02 -8.64
C ALA A 101 -1.68 -5.47 -10.07
N LEU A 102 -2.44 -6.55 -10.20
CA LEU A 102 -3.08 -6.97 -11.45
C LEU A 102 -4.53 -6.49 -11.42
N ALA A 103 -4.92 -5.74 -12.45
CA ALA A 103 -6.29 -5.22 -12.58
C ALA A 103 -6.99 -5.86 -13.77
N VAL A 104 -8.21 -6.33 -13.57
CA VAL A 104 -9.08 -6.78 -14.66
C VAL A 104 -9.62 -5.54 -15.35
N ARG A 105 -9.41 -5.46 -16.67
CA ARG A 105 -10.08 -4.46 -17.51
C ARG A 105 -11.47 -4.99 -17.86
N THR A 106 -12.51 -4.45 -17.24
CA THR A 106 -13.87 -4.62 -17.74
C THR A 106 -14.08 -3.60 -18.87
N GLN A 107 -14.37 -4.07 -20.07
CA GLN A 107 -14.89 -3.18 -21.13
C GLN A 107 -16.30 -2.79 -20.71
N SER A 108 -16.45 -1.64 -20.02
CA SER A 108 -17.73 -0.96 -20.01
C SER A 108 -18.02 -0.57 -21.46
N GLN A 109 -19.12 -1.09 -22.00
CA GLN A 109 -19.66 -0.72 -23.30
C GLN A 109 -19.48 0.78 -23.54
N VAL A 110 -18.80 1.11 -24.64
CA VAL A 110 -18.86 2.45 -25.20
C VAL A 110 -20.33 2.70 -25.52
N SER A 111 -21.03 3.52 -24.74
CA SER A 111 -22.16 4.21 -25.32
C SER A 111 -21.58 5.15 -26.39
N PRO A 112 -22.02 5.10 -27.65
CA PRO A 112 -21.66 6.12 -28.61
C PRO A 112 -22.43 7.41 -28.28
N SER A 113 -22.19 8.02 -27.12
CA SER A 113 -22.61 9.39 -26.89
C SER A 113 -21.52 10.30 -27.45
N TRP A 114 -21.84 10.80 -28.64
CA TRP A 114 -21.17 11.85 -29.39
C TRP A 114 -20.44 12.87 -28.50
N TRP A 115 -19.11 12.86 -28.54
CA TRP A 115 -18.30 14.05 -28.29
C TRP A 115 -17.75 14.50 -29.64
N SER A 116 -18.45 15.45 -30.24
CA SER A 116 -17.97 16.17 -31.43
C SER A 116 -16.72 16.95 -31.04
N TRP A 117 -15.57 16.53 -31.53
CA TRP A 117 -14.42 17.42 -31.65
C TRP A 117 -14.62 18.24 -32.91
N ASN A 118 -14.96 19.52 -32.74
CA ASN A 118 -14.88 20.50 -33.82
C ASN A 118 -13.40 20.64 -34.22
N THR A 119 -12.93 19.80 -35.12
CA THR A 119 -11.76 20.13 -35.94
C THR A 119 -12.22 21.14 -36.98
N GLY A 120 -12.08 22.42 -36.64
CA GLY A 120 -12.13 23.51 -37.60
C GLY A 120 -11.02 23.35 -38.63
N CYS A 121 -11.30 22.59 -39.69
CA CYS A 121 -10.50 22.56 -40.90
C CYS A 121 -11.11 23.58 -41.87
N THR A 122 -10.55 24.80 -41.88
CA THR A 122 -10.86 25.83 -42.87
C THR A 122 -10.61 25.28 -44.27
N ARG A 123 -11.68 25.02 -45.02
CA ARG A 123 -11.62 24.81 -46.47
C ARG A 123 -11.41 26.17 -47.12
N ALA A 124 -10.20 26.40 -47.64
CA ALA A 124 -9.99 27.43 -48.64
C ALA A 124 -10.76 27.04 -49.91
N THR A 125 -11.69 27.89 -50.33
CA THR A 125 -12.37 27.79 -51.62
C THR A 125 -11.45 28.32 -52.73
N PRO A 126 -11.32 27.64 -53.88
CA PRO A 126 -10.77 28.27 -55.07
C PRO A 126 -11.89 29.05 -55.77
N SER A 127 -11.75 30.38 -55.81
CA SER A 127 -12.53 31.24 -56.71
C SER A 127 -11.96 31.16 -58.12
N PRO A 128 -12.76 30.92 -59.18
CA PRO A 128 -12.31 31.05 -60.56
C PRO A 128 -12.78 32.37 -61.21
N LYS A 129 -11.98 32.86 -62.17
CA LYS A 129 -12.26 33.88 -63.21
C LYS A 129 -12.16 35.35 -62.75
N CYS A 130 -11.67 36.32 -63.51
CA CYS A 130 -11.10 36.42 -64.88
C CYS A 130 -10.40 37.79 -65.00
N CYS A 131 -9.58 37.95 -66.04
CA CYS A 131 -8.91 39.18 -66.48
C CYS A 131 -9.82 40.41 -66.59
N CYS A 132 -9.28 41.57 -66.21
CA CYS A 132 -9.10 42.79 -67.01
C CYS A 132 -8.00 43.63 -66.33
#